data_AF-A0A661R9V1-F1
#
_entry.id   AF-A0A661R9V1-F1
#
_cell.length_a   1.000
_cell.length_b   1.000
_cell.length_c   1.000
_cell.angle_alpha   90.00
_cell.angle_beta   90.00
_cell.angle_gamma   90.00
#
_symmetry.space_group_name_H-M   'P 1'
#
loop_
_entity.id
_entity.type
_entity.pdbx_description
1 polymer ?
#
loop_
_entity_poly.entity_id
_entity_poly.type
_entity_poly.pdbx_seq_one_letter_code
_entity_poly.pdbx_strand_id
1 'polypeptide(L)'
;MKVVTFVWKAKFGHFLRAEANVNAITYPVPPRTAVLGLLGAIIGLEKDSIAHELADALVTVCGAPPKKFWHRVKLRKDPPTALPWIVKKGQKGSSVPEKAALIRQEWLWRPEFRIHVALPEQPDWFSELLDRLQHRRWHYTPCMGLSELLAEVLFESCHIAEPLPSGKYSIS
;
A
#
# COMPACT_ATOMS: atom_id res chain seq x y z
N MET A 1 5.68 -7.21 -24.22
CA MET A 1 5.62 -6.02 -23.33
C MET A 1 6.72 -6.12 -22.27
N LYS A 2 7.22 -4.99 -21.74
CA LYS A 2 8.17 -5.00 -20.63
C LYS A 2 7.43 -5.26 -19.31
N VAL A 3 8.02 -6.10 -18.45
CA VAL A 3 7.49 -6.46 -17.14
C VAL A 3 8.59 -6.26 -16.12
N VAL A 4 8.30 -5.50 -15.06
CA VAL A 4 9.17 -5.39 -13.89
C VAL A 4 8.67 -6.30 -12.78
N THR A 5 9.60 -6.98 -12.10
CA THR A 5 9.33 -7.83 -10.95
C THR A 5 10.05 -7.27 -9.73
N PHE A 6 9.32 -7.18 -8.62
CA PHE A 6 9.89 -6.79 -7.34
C PHE A 6 9.19 -7.52 -6.19
N VAL A 7 9.87 -7.60 -5.04
CA VAL A 7 9.31 -8.12 -3.80
C VAL A 7 8.82 -6.95 -2.95
N TRP A 8 7.59 -7.05 -2.45
CA TRP A 8 6.98 -6.13 -1.49
C TRP A 8 6.75 -6.87 -0.18
N LYS A 9 7.48 -6.48 0.88
CA LYS A 9 7.43 -7.17 2.17
C LYS A 9 7.42 -6.20 3.35
N ALA A 10 6.87 -6.63 4.47
CA ALA A 10 6.80 -5.81 5.68
C ALA A 10 6.77 -6.68 6.94
N LYS A 11 6.91 -6.07 8.12
CA LYS A 11 6.71 -6.76 9.40
C LYS A 11 5.22 -7.10 9.62
N PHE A 12 4.35 -6.18 9.23
CA PHE A 12 2.90 -6.27 9.37
C PHE A 12 2.22 -5.71 8.11
N GLY A 13 0.98 -6.11 7.85
CA GLY A 13 0.18 -5.55 6.77
C GLY A 13 -1.30 -5.52 7.09
N HIS A 14 -2.03 -4.59 6.49
CA HIS A 14 -3.48 -4.51 6.63
C HIS A 14 -4.12 -3.91 5.37
N PHE A 15 -4.84 -4.73 4.62
CA PHE A 15 -5.61 -4.33 3.44
C PHE A 15 -7.10 -4.34 3.79
N LEU A 16 -7.63 -3.19 4.20
CA LEU A 16 -9.02 -3.07 4.68
C LEU A 16 -10.02 -3.64 3.65
N ARG A 17 -10.87 -4.57 4.10
CA ARG A 17 -12.00 -5.03 3.28
C ARG A 17 -13.09 -3.96 3.25
N ALA A 18 -13.57 -3.62 2.05
CA ALA A 18 -14.54 -2.55 1.85
C ALA A 18 -15.86 -2.75 2.63
N GLU A 19 -16.27 -4.00 2.84
CA GLU A 19 -17.53 -4.38 3.53
C GLU A 19 -17.39 -4.49 5.07
N ALA A 20 -16.24 -4.09 5.63
CA ALA A 20 -15.94 -4.28 7.04
C ALA A 20 -16.63 -3.21 7.91
N ASN A 21 -17.77 -3.55 8.53
CA ASN A 21 -18.61 -2.57 9.24
C ASN A 21 -18.10 -2.19 10.66
N VAL A 22 -17.61 -3.16 11.45
CA VAL A 22 -17.28 -2.95 12.90
C VAL A 22 -15.86 -3.40 13.25
N ASN A 23 -15.40 -4.52 12.68
CA ASN A 23 -14.04 -5.03 12.84
C ASN A 23 -13.30 -4.82 11.52
N ALA A 24 -12.12 -4.21 11.57
CA ALA A 24 -11.33 -3.97 10.37
C ALA A 24 -10.61 -5.27 9.96
N ILE A 25 -11.29 -6.11 9.18
CA ILE A 25 -10.72 -7.34 8.63
C ILE A 25 -9.84 -7.04 7.42
N THR A 26 -8.78 -7.84 7.21
CA THR A 26 -7.83 -7.64 6.10
C THR A 26 -8.07 -8.63 4.97
N TYR A 27 -7.87 -8.21 3.73
CA TYR A 27 -7.64 -9.18 2.65
C TYR A 27 -6.34 -9.96 2.91
N PRO A 28 -6.28 -11.26 2.56
CA PRO A 28 -5.09 -12.08 2.75
C PRO A 28 -3.97 -11.79 1.74
N VAL A 29 -4.33 -11.18 0.61
CA VAL A 29 -3.44 -10.81 -0.51
C VAL A 29 -3.81 -9.37 -0.90
N PRO A 30 -2.86 -8.51 -1.27
CA PRO A 30 -3.17 -7.12 -1.62
C PRO A 30 -4.17 -7.07 -2.78
N PRO A 31 -5.28 -6.32 -2.65
CA PRO A 31 -6.17 -6.07 -3.78
C PRO A 31 -5.48 -5.19 -4.83
N ARG A 32 -6.02 -5.18 -6.06
CA ARG A 32 -5.49 -4.36 -7.16
C ARG A 32 -5.26 -2.90 -6.75
N THR A 33 -6.21 -2.31 -6.03
CA THR A 33 -6.14 -0.92 -5.56
C THR A 33 -4.96 -0.67 -4.63
N ALA A 34 -4.60 -1.63 -3.77
CA ALA A 34 -3.43 -1.51 -2.90
C ALA A 34 -2.12 -1.56 -3.69
N VAL A 35 -2.05 -2.42 -4.71
CA VAL A 35 -0.87 -2.47 -5.59
C VAL A 35 -0.75 -1.18 -6.41
N LEU A 36 -1.84 -0.67 -6.98
CA LEU A 36 -1.82 0.62 -7.68
C LEU A 36 -1.42 1.78 -6.76
N GLY A 37 -1.91 1.78 -5.52
CA GLY A 37 -1.50 2.74 -4.50
C GLY A 37 0.01 2.68 -4.20
N LEU A 38 0.57 1.48 -4.11
CA LEU A 38 2.02 1.29 -3.96
C LEU A 38 2.78 1.83 -5.18
N LEU A 39 2.33 1.51 -6.40
CA LEU A 39 2.97 2.00 -7.62
C LEU A 39 2.95 3.52 -7.68
N GLY A 40 1.77 4.13 -7.47
CA GLY A 40 1.61 5.58 -7.38
C GLY A 40 2.49 6.21 -6.31
N ALA A 41 2.64 5.56 -5.14
CA ALA A 41 3.53 6.02 -4.09
C ALA A 41 5.01 6.03 -4.52
N ILE A 42 5.45 5.02 -5.26
CA ILE A 42 6.82 4.92 -5.76
C ILE A 42 7.10 6.05 -6.75
N ILE A 43 6.28 6.18 -7.80
CA ILE A 43 6.50 7.16 -8.90
C ILE A 43 6.02 8.57 -8.58
N GLY A 44 5.26 8.78 -7.49
CA GLY A 44 4.81 10.10 -7.04
C GLY A 44 3.51 10.59 -7.66
N LEU A 45 2.59 9.67 -8.01
CA LEU A 45 1.25 10.05 -8.46
C LEU A 45 0.42 10.59 -7.30
N GLU A 46 -0.35 11.63 -7.58
CA GLU A 46 -1.37 12.14 -6.68
C GLU A 46 -2.54 11.15 -6.59
N LYS A 47 -3.22 11.14 -5.44
CA LYS A 47 -4.27 10.15 -5.14
C LYS A 47 -5.35 10.06 -6.22
N ASP A 48 -5.78 11.20 -6.74
CA ASP A 48 -6.89 11.29 -7.68
C ASP A 48 -6.47 10.92 -9.12
N SER A 49 -5.17 10.96 -9.44
CA SER A 49 -4.65 10.59 -10.75
C SER A 49 -4.36 9.08 -10.88
N ILE A 50 -4.10 8.36 -9.78
CA ILE A 50 -3.76 6.92 -9.80
C ILE A 50 -4.78 6.09 -10.60
N ALA A 51 -6.08 6.34 -10.41
CA ALA A 51 -7.13 5.58 -11.07
C ALA A 51 -7.14 5.79 -12.60
N HIS A 52 -6.70 6.95 -13.07
CA HIS A 52 -6.60 7.31 -14.47
C HIS A 52 -5.27 6.86 -15.08
N GLU A 53 -4.16 7.28 -14.48
CA GLU A 53 -2.79 7.03 -14.99
C GLU A 53 -2.40 5.55 -14.98
N LEU A 54 -2.96 4.77 -14.06
CA LEU A 54 -2.70 3.32 -13.94
C LEU A 54 -3.97 2.49 -14.23
N ALA A 55 -4.92 3.03 -15.00
CA ALA A 55 -6.15 2.34 -15.36
C ALA A 55 -5.86 0.99 -16.04
N ASP A 56 -4.96 1.01 -17.04
CA ASP A 56 -4.59 -0.15 -17.88
C ASP A 56 -3.40 -0.94 -17.33
N ALA A 57 -2.98 -0.64 -16.09
CA ALA A 57 -1.88 -1.36 -15.46
C ALA A 57 -2.22 -2.85 -15.30
N LEU A 58 -1.35 -3.70 -15.85
CA LEU A 58 -1.41 -5.15 -15.72
C LEU A 58 -0.55 -5.56 -14.53
N VAL A 59 -1.19 -6.17 -13.54
CA VAL A 59 -0.57 -6.49 -12.25
C VAL A 59 -0.86 -7.93 -11.88
N THR A 60 0.19 -8.65 -11.47
CA THR A 60 0.07 -9.98 -10.85
C THR A 60 0.68 -9.97 -9.46
N VAL A 61 0.03 -10.63 -8.52
CA VAL A 61 0.49 -10.81 -7.15
C VAL A 61 0.72 -12.30 -6.90
N CYS A 62 1.96 -12.65 -6.58
CA CYS A 62 2.38 -14.00 -6.27
C CYS A 62 2.80 -14.09 -4.80
N GLY A 63 2.39 -15.15 -4.10
CA GLY A 63 2.78 -15.39 -2.72
C GLY A 63 1.73 -16.17 -1.94
N ALA A 64 2.18 -16.89 -0.92
CA ALA A 64 1.27 -17.58 -0.01
C ALA A 64 0.56 -16.56 0.91
N PRO A 65 -0.75 -16.75 1.20
CA PRO A 65 -1.45 -15.96 2.19
C PRO A 65 -0.73 -15.96 3.55
N PRO A 66 -0.32 -14.80 4.08
CA PRO A 66 0.35 -14.73 5.37
C PRO A 66 -0.57 -15.11 6.53
N LYS A 67 0.03 -15.46 7.68
CA LYS A 67 -0.73 -15.68 8.91
C LYS A 67 -1.43 -14.39 9.33
N LYS A 68 -2.67 -14.52 9.81
CA LYS A 68 -3.49 -13.42 10.31
C LYS A 68 -3.50 -13.43 11.84
N PHE A 69 -3.51 -12.26 12.46
CA PHE A 69 -3.69 -12.10 13.89
C PHE A 69 -4.46 -10.81 14.19
N TRP A 70 -5.05 -10.74 15.38
CA TRP A 70 -5.79 -9.55 15.80
C TRP A 70 -4.91 -8.59 16.56
N HIS A 71 -4.97 -7.32 16.19
CA HIS A 71 -4.30 -6.21 16.86
C HIS A 71 -5.33 -5.17 17.32
N ARG A 72 -5.11 -4.53 18.48
CA ARG A 72 -5.97 -3.47 18.99
C ARG A 72 -5.31 -2.13 18.72
N VAL A 73 -5.91 -1.32 17.85
CA VAL A 73 -5.40 0.00 17.46
C VAL A 73 -6.22 1.07 18.17
N LYS A 74 -5.53 2.12 18.62
CA LYS A 74 -6.17 3.36 19.07
C LYS A 74 -6.31 4.30 17.88
N LEU A 75 -7.52 4.43 17.34
CA LEU A 75 -7.82 5.37 16.27
C LEU A 75 -8.15 6.73 16.88
N ARG A 76 -7.46 7.78 16.44
CA ARG A 76 -7.80 9.15 16.81
C ARG A 76 -8.82 9.67 15.80
N LYS A 77 -10.06 9.87 16.24
CA LYS A 77 -11.15 10.37 15.37
C LYS A 77 -11.13 11.89 15.21
N ASP A 78 -10.57 12.60 16.18
CA ASP A 78 -10.43 14.06 16.13
C ASP A 78 -8.94 14.45 16.03
N PRO A 79 -8.56 15.33 15.09
CA PRO A 79 -7.33 16.08 15.27
C PRO A 79 -7.42 16.81 16.61
N PRO A 80 -6.31 16.94 17.37
CA PRO A 80 -6.33 17.77 18.57
C PRO A 80 -6.84 19.17 18.21
N THR A 81 -7.61 19.78 19.11
CA THR A 81 -8.05 21.18 18.95
C THR A 81 -6.87 22.00 18.47
N ALA A 82 -7.05 22.70 17.33
CA ALA A 82 -5.97 23.48 16.73
C ALA A 82 -5.31 24.35 17.80
N LEU A 83 -4.01 24.15 18.00
CA LEU A 83 -3.28 24.95 18.95
C LEU A 83 -3.33 26.40 18.46
N PRO A 84 -3.73 27.37 19.30
CA PRO A 84 -3.69 28.76 18.89
C PRO A 84 -2.24 29.15 18.60
N TRP A 85 -2.05 29.90 17.52
CA TRP A 85 -0.74 30.41 17.09
C TRP A 85 -0.04 31.30 18.13
N ILE A 86 -0.78 31.76 19.14
CA ILE A 86 -0.30 32.63 20.22
C ILE A 86 -0.67 32.00 21.55
N VAL A 87 0.34 31.68 22.37
CA VAL A 87 0.16 31.17 23.73
C VAL A 87 0.15 32.36 24.70
N LYS A 88 -0.96 32.57 25.42
CA LYS A 88 -1.06 33.61 26.45
C LYS A 88 -0.68 33.07 27.82
N LYS A 89 -0.01 33.88 28.65
CA LYS A 89 0.49 33.52 30.00
C LYS A 89 -0.58 32.96 30.97
N GLY A 90 -1.87 33.16 30.70
CA GLY A 90 -3.00 32.63 31.48
C GLY A 90 -3.89 31.62 30.75
N GLN A 91 -3.47 31.11 29.59
CA GLN A 91 -4.27 30.19 28.79
C GLN A 91 -4.36 28.83 29.49
N LYS A 92 -5.56 28.44 29.93
CA LYS A 92 -5.83 27.09 30.43
C LYS A 92 -5.85 26.12 29.26
N GLY A 93 -5.04 25.08 29.33
CA GLY A 93 -5.08 23.99 28.37
C GLY A 93 -6.39 23.21 28.44
N SER A 94 -6.73 22.52 27.36
CA SER A 94 -7.75 21.47 27.41
C SER A 94 -7.13 20.23 28.07
N SER A 95 -7.45 20.00 29.35
CA SER A 95 -7.02 18.82 30.11
C SER A 95 -8.13 17.76 30.18
N VAL A 96 -9.05 17.76 29.22
CA VAL A 96 -10.12 16.74 29.15
C VAL A 96 -9.46 15.39 28.82
N PRO A 97 -9.69 14.33 29.61
CA PRO A 97 -9.19 13.00 29.32
C PRO A 97 -9.66 12.54 27.93
N GLU A 98 -8.71 12.10 27.11
CA GLU A 98 -8.98 11.65 25.76
C GLU A 98 -9.89 10.41 25.77
N LYS A 99 -11.03 10.47 25.06
CA LYS A 99 -11.86 9.29 24.79
C LYS A 99 -11.25 8.49 23.63
N ALA A 100 -10.40 7.52 23.96
CA ALA A 100 -9.74 6.67 22.95
C ALA A 100 -10.75 5.78 22.21
N ALA A 101 -10.84 5.89 20.88
CA ALA A 101 -11.56 4.91 20.07
C ALA A 101 -10.64 3.70 19.84
N LEU A 102 -10.87 2.62 20.57
CA LEU A 102 -10.13 1.37 20.42
C LEU A 102 -10.86 0.47 19.43
N ILE A 103 -10.19 0.14 18.33
CA ILE A 103 -10.74 -0.74 17.27
C ILE A 103 -9.87 -2.00 17.20
N ARG A 104 -10.52 -3.13 16.99
CA ARG A 104 -9.83 -4.39 16.70
C ARG A 104 -9.66 -4.52 15.19
N GLN A 105 -8.41 -4.67 14.75
CA GLN A 105 -8.05 -4.87 13.35
C GLN A 105 -7.40 -6.23 13.18
N GLU A 106 -7.66 -6.89 12.06
CA GLU A 106 -6.95 -8.10 11.66
C GLU A 106 -5.75 -7.69 10.79
N TRP A 107 -4.55 -8.11 11.19
CA TRP A 107 -3.30 -7.79 10.50
C TRP A 107 -2.63 -9.07 9.98
N LEU A 108 -1.85 -8.91 8.92
CA LEU A 108 -0.97 -9.92 8.34
C LEU A 108 0.37 -9.92 9.11
N TRP A 109 0.88 -11.09 9.46
CA TRP A 109 2.22 -11.26 10.05
C TRP A 109 3.25 -11.56 8.97
N ARG A 110 4.29 -10.73 8.88
CA ARG A 110 5.39 -10.84 7.90
C ARG A 110 4.89 -11.10 6.45
N PRO A 111 3.99 -10.25 5.92
CA PRO A 111 3.58 -10.37 4.53
C PRO A 111 4.76 -10.17 3.58
N GLU A 112 4.83 -11.03 2.56
CA GLU A 112 5.80 -10.95 1.48
C GLU A 112 5.09 -11.39 0.19
N PHE A 113 5.12 -10.51 -0.81
CA PHE A 113 4.50 -10.75 -2.11
C PHE A 113 5.49 -10.41 -3.21
N ARG A 114 5.56 -11.27 -4.23
CA ARG A 114 6.24 -10.96 -5.49
C ARG A 114 5.23 -10.33 -6.42
N ILE A 115 5.56 -9.15 -6.94
CA ILE A 115 4.67 -8.33 -7.76
C ILE A 115 5.27 -8.23 -9.15
N HIS A 116 4.46 -8.53 -10.16
CA HIS A 116 4.80 -8.34 -11.57
C HIS A 116 3.93 -7.23 -12.15
N VAL A 117 4.55 -6.26 -12.83
CA VAL A 117 3.86 -5.08 -13.37
C VAL A 117 4.27 -4.81 -14.80
N ALA A 118 3.27 -4.56 -15.65
CA ALA A 118 3.44 -3.98 -16.97
C ALA A 118 2.51 -2.77 -17.15
N LEU A 119 3.03 -1.71 -17.76
CA LEU A 119 2.30 -0.49 -18.10
C LEU A 119 2.42 -0.25 -19.61
N PRO A 120 1.71 -1.02 -20.46
CA PRO A 120 1.86 -0.95 -21.91
C PRO A 120 1.46 0.43 -22.48
N GLU A 121 0.43 1.05 -21.90
CA GLU A 121 -0.10 2.35 -22.34
C GLU A 121 0.63 3.55 -21.70
N GLN A 122 1.48 3.32 -20.69
CA GLN A 122 2.21 4.37 -19.96
C GLN A 122 3.71 4.07 -19.87
N PRO A 123 4.44 4.12 -21.00
CA PRO A 123 5.87 3.77 -21.06
C PRO A 123 6.76 4.69 -20.21
N ASP A 124 6.41 5.98 -20.08
CA ASP A 124 7.17 6.93 -19.26
C ASP A 124 7.06 6.58 -17.77
N TRP A 125 5.84 6.26 -17.29
CA TRP A 125 5.63 5.77 -15.93
C TRP A 125 6.31 4.44 -15.68
N PHE A 126 6.37 3.56 -16.68
CA PHE A 126 7.14 2.32 -16.58
C PHE A 126 8.63 2.60 -16.38
N SER A 127 9.20 3.52 -17.16
CA SER A 127 10.61 3.89 -17.06
C SER A 127 10.94 4.48 -15.70
N GLU A 128 10.10 5.39 -15.20
CA GLU A 128 10.27 6.01 -13.87
C GLU A 128 10.13 4.97 -12.75
N LEU A 129 9.15 4.06 -12.84
CA LEU A 129 8.98 2.97 -11.89
C LEU A 129 10.23 2.08 -11.84
N LEU A 130 10.74 1.69 -13.00
CA LEU A 130 11.91 0.83 -13.11
C LEU A 130 13.15 1.48 -12.49
N ASP A 131 13.42 2.74 -12.83
CA ASP A 131 14.58 3.47 -12.29
C ASP A 131 14.51 3.59 -10.76
N ARG A 132 13.33 3.95 -10.24
CA ARG A 132 13.10 4.08 -8.80
C ARG A 132 13.27 2.76 -8.05
N LEU A 133 12.77 1.67 -8.61
CA LEU A 133 12.93 0.33 -8.04
C LEU A 133 14.40 -0.07 -7.97
N GLN A 134 15.15 0.14 -9.06
CA GLN A 134 16.58 -0.20 -9.15
C GLN A 134 17.43 0.61 -8.16
N HIS A 135 17.13 1.90 -7.99
CA HIS A 135 17.88 2.79 -7.12
C HIS A 135 17.29 2.93 -5.70
N ARG A 136 16.21 2.20 -5.40
CA ARG A 136 15.47 2.24 -4.12
C ARG A 136 15.03 3.66 -3.72
N ARG A 137 14.55 4.44 -4.69
CA ARG A 137 14.11 5.83 -4.50
C ARG A 137 12.59 5.90 -4.53
N TRP A 138 11.97 6.40 -3.47
CA TRP A 138 10.52 6.45 -3.34
C TRP A 138 10.05 7.91 -3.23
N HIS A 139 8.98 8.28 -3.95
CA HIS A 139 8.40 9.62 -3.79
C HIS A 139 7.68 9.71 -2.44
N TYR A 140 6.77 8.77 -2.21
CA TYR A 140 6.11 8.54 -0.93
C TYR A 140 6.62 7.24 -0.30
N THR A 141 6.59 7.18 1.03
CA THR A 141 7.10 6.02 1.76
C THR A 141 6.24 4.78 1.48
N PRO A 142 6.82 3.68 0.97
CA PRO A 142 6.10 2.44 0.78
C PRO A 142 5.58 1.88 2.11
N CYS A 143 4.33 1.42 2.10
CA CYS A 143 3.68 0.81 3.25
C CYS A 143 2.92 -0.44 2.81
N MET A 144 2.45 -1.25 3.75
CA MET A 144 1.71 -2.50 3.53
C MET A 144 0.23 -2.28 3.88
N GLY A 145 -0.41 -1.38 3.13
CA GLY A 145 -1.83 -1.04 3.21
C GLY A 145 -2.14 0.18 4.08
N LEU A 146 -1.65 0.23 5.33
CA LEU A 146 -1.74 1.42 6.19
C LEU A 146 -0.38 2.13 6.26
N SER A 147 -0.36 3.46 6.36
CA SER A 147 0.87 4.26 6.34
C SER A 147 1.82 3.96 7.50
N GLU A 148 1.30 3.52 8.63
CA GLU A 148 2.08 3.13 9.82
C GLU A 148 2.77 1.76 9.64
N LEU A 149 2.34 0.96 8.66
CA LEU A 149 2.88 -0.37 8.39
C LEU A 149 3.93 -0.28 7.27
N LEU A 150 5.09 0.29 7.59
CA LEU A 150 6.18 0.50 6.64
C LEU A 150 6.59 -0.80 5.92
N ALA A 151 6.88 -0.66 4.63
CA ALA A 151 7.23 -1.78 3.77
C ALA A 151 8.58 -1.57 3.06
N GLU A 152 9.24 -2.68 2.79
CA GLU A 152 10.42 -2.75 1.95
C GLU A 152 9.99 -3.20 0.54
N VAL A 153 10.55 -2.52 -0.46
CA VAL A 153 10.41 -2.87 -1.87
C VAL A 153 11.79 -3.20 -2.43
N LEU A 154 11.91 -4.38 -3.03
CA LEU A 154 13.16 -4.93 -3.54
C LEU A 154 13.01 -5.26 -5.03
N PHE A 155 13.72 -4.53 -5.89
CA PHE A 155 13.82 -4.90 -7.30
C PHE A 155 14.40 -6.31 -7.45
N GLU A 156 13.77 -7.12 -8.30
CA GLU A 156 14.23 -8.48 -8.61
C GLU A 156 14.73 -8.55 -10.06
N SER A 157 13.88 -8.17 -11.02
CA SER A 157 14.24 -8.25 -12.43
C SER A 157 13.34 -7.42 -13.35
N CYS A 158 13.78 -7.25 -14.60
CA CYS A 158 12.96 -6.70 -15.68
C CYS A 158 13.11 -7.61 -16.91
N HIS A 159 11.99 -8.03 -17.50
CA HIS A 159 11.96 -8.95 -18.63
C HIS A 159 11.00 -8.47 -19.72
N ILE A 160 11.14 -9.03 -20.91
CA ILE A 160 10.13 -8.92 -21.96
C ILE A 160 9.23 -10.16 -21.84
N ALA A 161 7.92 -9.93 -21.71
CA ALA A 161 6.91 -10.98 -21.68
C ALA A 161 6.02 -10.89 -22.91
N GLU A 162 5.56 -12.04 -23.38
CA GLU A 162 4.61 -12.17 -24.47
C GLU A 162 3.26 -12.66 -23.94
N PRO A 163 2.14 -12.15 -24.46
CA PRO A 163 0.84 -12.64 -24.07
C PRO A 163 0.70 -14.11 -24.50
N LEU A 164 0.30 -14.96 -23.55
CA LEU A 164 -0.06 -16.33 -23.88
C LEU A 164 -1.34 -16.34 -24.73
N PRO A 165 -1.48 -17.28 -25.68
CA PRO A 165 -2.75 -17.51 -26.36
C PRO A 165 -3.90 -17.77 -25.38
N SER A 166 -5.15 -17.65 -25.83
CA SER A 166 -6.28 -18.03 -24.98
C SER A 166 -6.24 -19.53 -24.66
N GLY A 167 -6.24 -19.88 -23.38
CA GLY A 167 -6.07 -21.27 -22.95
C GLY A 167 -6.06 -21.45 -21.44
N LYS A 168 -5.96 -22.71 -21.00
CA LYS A 168 -5.77 -23.08 -19.59
C LYS A 168 -4.29 -23.35 -19.36
N TYR A 169 -3.68 -22.60 -18.47
CA TYR A 169 -2.28 -22.74 -18.11
C TYR A 169 -2.18 -23.16 -16.65
N SER A 170 -1.24 -24.06 -16.36
CA SER A 170 -0.89 -24.37 -14.98
C SER A 170 -0.04 -23.22 -14.43
N ILE A 171 -0.53 -22.55 -13.39
CA ILE A 171 0.23 -21.56 -12.65
C ILE A 171 0.95 -22.33 -11.53
N SER A 172 2.28 -22.42 -11.61
CA SER A 172 3.16 -23.06 -10.62
C SER A 172 3.66 -22.08 -9.57
#